data_AF-A0A8S9T8Y6-F1
#
_entry.id   AF-A0A8S9T8Y6-F1
#
_cell.length_a   1.000
_cell.length_b   1.000
_cell.length_c   1.000
_cell.angle_alpha   90.00
_cell.angle_beta   90.00
_cell.angle_gamma   90.00
#
_symmetry.space_group_name_H-M   'P 1'
#
loop_
_entity.id
_entity.type
_entity.pdbx_description
1 polymer ?
#
loop_
_entity_poly.entity_id
_entity_poly.type
_entity_poly.pdbx_seq_one_letter_code
_entity_poly.pdbx_strand_id
1 'polypeptide(L)'
;MEKRWDYFYERSIGCVGIVKDWLTQSLRKALSESSKSLNENHLQTYAPAVSKSVRMLTEAIEGENILLSGENQVEKLRSSLGLIVSSSQNPNIHAQPSHNNLPTSPEVKIQKKKRRPGERNANRDIVGGGENAL
;
A
#
# COMPACT_ATOMS: atom_id res chain seq x y z
N MET A 1 10.01 23.87 19.79
CA MET A 1 10.35 22.52 19.26
C MET A 1 10.04 22.37 17.76
N GLU A 2 9.55 23.40 17.05
CA GLU A 2 9.04 23.31 15.67
C GLU A 2 10.09 23.09 14.55
N LYS A 3 11.38 23.01 14.84
CA LYS A 3 12.46 23.11 13.82
C LYS A 3 13.38 21.89 13.65
N ARG A 4 12.93 20.68 13.99
CA ARG A 4 13.74 19.45 13.82
C ARG A 4 13.04 18.32 13.08
N TRP A 5 11.87 18.58 12.50
CA TRP A 5 11.18 17.57 11.69
C TRP A 5 12.00 17.14 10.47
N ASP A 6 12.84 18.05 9.92
CA ASP A 6 13.78 17.75 8.84
C ASP A 6 14.71 16.59 9.18
N TYR A 7 15.23 16.53 10.41
CA TYR A 7 16.13 15.45 10.83
C TYR A 7 15.41 14.10 10.92
N PHE A 8 14.17 14.12 11.40
CA PHE A 8 13.35 12.91 11.41
C PHE A 8 12.97 12.47 10.00
N TYR A 9 12.65 13.43 9.13
CA TYR A 9 12.31 13.16 7.74
C TYR A 9 13.51 12.62 6.97
N GLU A 10 14.69 13.25 7.07
CA GLU A 10 15.94 12.79 6.46
C GLU A 10 16.27 11.35 6.85
N ARG A 11 16.16 11.01 8.15
CA ARG A 11 16.53 9.67 8.62
C ARG A 11 15.47 8.61 8.37
N SER A 12 14.21 8.98 8.20
CA SER A 12 13.08 8.03 8.02
C SER A 12 12.51 7.96 6.61
N ILE A 13 12.79 8.95 5.74
CA ILE A 13 12.18 9.10 4.42
C ILE A 13 10.63 9.00 4.51
N GLY A 14 10.05 9.58 5.57
CA GLY A 14 8.61 9.53 5.82
C GLY A 14 8.07 8.23 6.43
N CYS A 15 8.92 7.23 6.71
CA CYS A 15 8.50 5.98 7.34
C CYS A 15 8.27 6.15 8.85
N VAL A 16 7.01 6.30 9.25
CA VAL A 16 6.59 6.46 10.67
C VAL A 16 7.03 5.29 11.55
N GLY A 17 7.10 4.07 11.01
CA GLY A 17 7.59 2.89 11.75
C GLY A 17 9.03 3.07 12.22
N ILE A 18 9.91 3.60 11.36
CA ILE A 18 11.30 3.89 11.71
C ILE A 18 11.40 4.98 12.77
N VAL A 19 10.58 6.04 12.66
CA VAL A 19 10.51 7.10 13.67
C VAL A 19 10.08 6.53 15.03
N LYS A 20 9.06 5.66 15.04
CA LYS A 20 8.57 5.01 16.26
C LYS A 20 9.65 4.17 16.93
N ASP A 21 10.33 3.31 16.19
CA ASP A 21 11.38 2.44 16.72
C ASP A 21 12.56 3.25 17.23
N TRP A 22 12.94 4.29 16.49
CA TRP A 22 14.01 5.21 16.87
C TRP A 22 13.69 5.96 18.16
N LEU A 23 12.51 6.56 18.27
CA LEU A 23 12.07 7.27 19.49
C LEU A 23 11.97 6.31 20.68
N THR A 24 11.48 5.09 20.47
CA THR A 24 11.36 4.08 21.53
C THR A 24 12.74 3.72 22.10
N GLN A 25 13.73 3.49 21.24
CA GLN A 25 15.10 3.18 21.69
C GLN A 25 15.77 4.38 22.39
N SER A 26 15.62 5.57 21.81
CA SER A 26 16.13 6.81 22.39
C SER A 26 15.53 7.08 23.78
N LEU A 27 14.23 6.82 23.95
CA LEU A 27 13.54 6.99 25.22
C LEU A 27 14.02 5.97 26.27
N ARG A 28 14.19 4.70 25.88
CA ARG A 28 14.74 3.67 26.77
C ARG A 28 16.12 4.07 27.30
N LYS A 29 16.97 4.64 26.45
CA LYS A 29 18.28 5.16 26.86
C LYS A 29 18.16 6.32 27.83
N ALA A 30 17.32 7.31 27.53
CA ALA A 30 17.07 8.45 28.42
C ALA A 30 16.60 8.00 29.80
N LEU A 31 15.68 7.03 29.86
CA LEU A 31 15.18 6.45 31.11
C LEU A 31 16.26 5.69 31.87
N SER A 32 17.11 4.92 31.17
CA SER A 32 18.24 4.22 31.81
C SER A 32 19.25 5.16 32.46
N GLU A 33 19.35 6.39 31.96
CA GLU A 33 20.22 7.45 32.49
C GLU A 33 19.49 8.36 33.50
N SER A 34 18.24 8.04 33.86
CA SER A 34 17.39 8.88 34.72
C SER A 34 17.25 10.32 34.20
N SER A 35 17.35 10.51 32.87
CA SER A 35 17.19 11.81 32.25
C SER A 35 15.74 12.27 32.33
N LYS A 36 15.54 13.55 32.67
CA LYS A 36 14.21 14.18 32.72
C LYS A 36 13.58 14.37 31.34
N SER A 37 14.39 14.38 30.28
CA SER A 37 13.95 14.64 28.91
C SER A 37 14.75 13.85 27.88
N LEU A 38 14.20 13.79 26.67
CA LEU A 38 14.88 13.27 25.50
C LEU A 38 15.77 14.36 24.90
N ASN A 39 17.08 14.10 24.84
CA ASN A 39 18.07 15.07 24.40
C ASN A 39 18.66 14.65 23.04
N GLU A 40 19.41 15.55 22.40
CA GLU A 40 20.02 15.28 21.09
C GLU A 40 20.92 14.05 21.09
N ASN A 41 21.72 13.85 22.14
CA ASN A 41 22.61 12.69 22.26
C ASN A 41 21.84 11.36 22.22
N HIS A 42 20.68 11.27 22.90
CA HIS A 42 19.85 10.07 22.87
C HIS A 42 19.34 9.78 21.45
N LEU A 43 18.90 10.84 20.75
CA LEU A 43 18.39 10.72 19.39
C LEU A 43 19.51 10.32 18.41
N GLN A 44 20.66 10.97 18.46
CA GLN A 44 21.78 10.66 17.56
C GLN A 44 22.30 9.24 17.74
N THR A 45 22.31 8.73 18.98
CA THR A 45 22.77 7.37 19.29
C THR A 45 22.00 6.29 18.52
N TYR A 46 20.70 6.46 18.34
CA TYR A 46 19.83 5.48 17.68
C TYR A 46 19.31 5.94 16.32
N ALA A 47 19.84 7.06 15.80
CA ALA A 47 19.42 7.57 14.51
C ALA A 47 19.76 6.54 13.41
N PRO A 48 18.82 6.25 12.49
CA PRO A 48 19.10 5.43 11.32
C PRO A 48 20.35 5.93 10.60
N ALA A 49 21.28 5.03 10.25
CA ALA A 49 22.49 5.40 9.54
C ALA A 49 22.15 6.07 8.18
N VAL A 50 22.94 7.07 7.78
CA VAL A 50 22.72 7.80 6.52
C VAL A 50 22.69 6.86 5.32
N SER A 51 23.57 5.85 5.29
CA SER A 51 23.58 4.82 4.22
C SER A 51 22.26 4.05 4.13
N LYS A 52 21.63 3.77 5.26
CA LYS A 52 20.29 3.14 5.30
C LYS A 52 19.24 4.07 4.72
N SER A 53 19.25 5.35 5.09
CA SER A 53 18.32 6.36 4.59
C SER A 53 18.47 6.57 3.08
N VAL A 54 19.71 6.62 2.56
CA VAL A 54 19.99 6.67 1.11
C VAL A 54 19.44 5.45 0.38
N ARG A 55 19.64 4.26 0.96
CA ARG A 55 19.09 3.02 0.38
C ARG A 55 17.56 3.06 0.32
N MET A 56 16.92 3.45 1.42
CA MET A 56 15.46 3.58 1.46
C MET A 56 14.92 4.60 0.45
N LEU A 57 15.59 5.73 0.28
CA LEU A 57 15.22 6.72 -0.73
C LEU A 57 15.31 6.14 -2.14
N THR A 58 16.39 5.38 -2.42
CA THR A 58 16.57 4.72 -3.72
C THR A 58 15.47 3.69 -3.98
N GLU A 59 15.17 2.84 -2.99
CA GLU A 59 14.09 1.84 -3.04
C GLU A 59 12.71 2.50 -3.25
N ALA A 60 12.45 3.64 -2.59
CA ALA A 60 11.21 4.39 -2.75
C ALA A 60 11.05 4.95 -4.17
N ILE A 61 12.09 5.62 -4.69
CA ILE A 61 12.10 6.17 -6.06
C ILE A 61 11.94 5.05 -7.09
N GLU A 62 12.62 3.92 -6.91
CA GLU A 62 12.49 2.78 -7.81
C GLU A 62 11.06 2.21 -7.78
N GLY A 63 10.49 2.04 -6.59
CA GLY A 63 9.11 1.58 -6.43
C GLY A 63 8.09 2.52 -7.09
N GLU A 64 8.25 3.83 -6.93
CA GLU A 64 7.44 4.85 -7.61
C GLU A 64 7.59 4.75 -9.14
N ASN A 65 8.81 4.59 -9.63
CA ASN A 65 9.06 4.46 -11.07
C ASN A 65 8.45 3.17 -11.65
N ILE A 66 8.53 2.05 -10.93
CA ILE A 66 7.90 0.78 -11.34
C ILE A 66 6.38 0.95 -11.40
N LEU A 67 5.78 1.61 -10.41
CA LEU A 67 4.35 1.86 -10.38
C LEU A 67 3.91 2.71 -11.58
N LEU A 68 4.60 3.83 -11.84
CA LEU A 68 4.34 4.72 -12.98
C LEU A 68 4.60 4.03 -14.34
N SER A 69 5.64 3.21 -14.40
CA SER A 69 6.03 2.47 -15.61
C SER A 69 5.20 1.21 -15.82
N GLY A 70 4.40 0.75 -14.86
CA GLY A 70 3.56 -0.44 -14.99
C GLY A 70 2.20 -0.15 -15.62
N GLU A 71 1.71 1.08 -15.49
CA GLU A 71 0.36 1.45 -15.94
C GLU A 71 0.29 1.62 -17.46
N ASN A 72 -0.47 0.69 -18.07
CA ASN A 72 -0.93 0.77 -19.46
C ASN A 72 0.19 0.90 -20.50
N GLN A 73 1.43 0.48 -20.22
CA GLN A 73 2.52 0.58 -21.21
C GLN A 73 2.25 -0.25 -22.47
N VAL A 74 1.67 -1.45 -22.32
CA VAL A 74 1.28 -2.28 -23.46
C VAL A 74 0.17 -1.60 -24.25
N GLU A 75 -0.83 -1.02 -23.58
CA GLU A 75 -1.92 -0.30 -24.25
C GLU A 75 -1.42 0.99 -24.92
N LYS A 76 -0.58 1.77 -24.25
CA LYS A 76 0.12 2.95 -24.81
C LYS A 76 0.98 2.59 -26.01
N LEU A 77 1.72 1.48 -25.95
CA LEU A 77 2.52 0.96 -27.06
C LEU A 77 1.63 0.55 -28.23
N ARG A 78 0.58 -0.24 -27.98
CA ARG A 78 -0.38 -0.64 -29.02
C ARG A 78 -1.08 0.59 -29.61
N SER A 79 -1.41 1.58 -28.80
CA SER A 79 -1.97 2.86 -29.23
C SER A 79 -1.04 3.61 -30.17
N SER A 80 0.22 3.74 -29.77
CA SER A 80 1.25 4.42 -30.57
C SER A 80 1.55 3.69 -31.88
N LEU A 81 1.42 2.37 -31.90
CA LEU A 81 1.58 1.54 -33.10
C LEU A 81 0.30 1.44 -33.96
N GLY A 82 -0.81 2.09 -33.57
CA GLY A 82 -2.09 1.99 -34.28
C GLY A 82 -2.77 0.62 -34.18
N LEU A 83 -2.39 -0.20 -33.17
CA LEU A 83 -2.87 -1.56 -32.92
C LEU A 83 -4.04 -1.62 -31.91
N ILE A 84 -4.67 -0.49 -31.59
CA ILE A 84 -5.91 -0.46 -30.80
C ILE A 84 -7.01 -0.99 -31.70
N VAL A 85 -7.55 -2.16 -31.36
CA VAL A 85 -8.80 -2.62 -31.96
C VAL A 85 -9.90 -1.83 -31.27
N SER A 86 -10.42 -0.81 -31.94
CA SER A 86 -11.72 -0.22 -31.58
C SER A 86 -12.74 -1.34 -31.67
N SER A 87 -13.07 -1.98 -30.55
CA SER A 87 -14.23 -2.87 -30.43
C SER A 87 -15.50 -2.03 -30.48
N SER A 88 -15.81 -1.50 -31.66
CA SER A 88 -17.07 -0.86 -32.06
C SER A 88 -17.01 -0.81 -33.59
N GLN A 89 -17.83 -1.50 -34.37
CA GLN A 89 -19.29 -1.43 -34.41
C GLN A 89 -19.87 -2.69 -35.07
N ASN A 90 -20.97 -3.21 -34.51
CA ASN A 90 -22.04 -3.79 -35.31
C ASN A 90 -23.26 -2.86 -35.09
N PRO A 91 -23.68 -2.05 -36.08
CA PRO A 91 -24.86 -1.20 -35.94
C PRO A 91 -26.13 -2.02 -36.22
N ASN A 92 -27.24 -1.63 -35.58
CA ASN A 92 -28.60 -2.18 -35.63
C ASN A 92 -28.86 -3.47 -34.83
N ILE A 93 -29.57 -3.37 -33.70
CA ILE A 93 -31.05 -3.52 -33.65
C ILE A 93 -31.63 -2.57 -32.57
N HIS A 94 -32.78 -2.00 -32.91
CA HIS A 94 -33.50 -0.89 -32.29
C HIS A 94 -34.41 -1.29 -31.10
N ALA A 95 -34.73 -0.29 -30.25
CA ALA A 95 -35.85 -0.18 -29.28
C ALA A 95 -35.68 -0.91 -27.91
N GLN A 96 -35.91 -0.35 -26.71
CA GLN A 96 -36.43 0.92 -26.17
C GLN A 96 -35.95 1.04 -24.68
N PRO A 97 -36.04 2.21 -24.02
CA PRO A 97 -35.69 2.39 -22.62
C PRO A 97 -36.89 2.08 -21.69
N SER A 98 -36.66 1.43 -20.56
CA SER A 98 -37.63 1.42 -19.47
C SER A 98 -36.98 1.25 -18.10
N HIS A 99 -37.46 2.12 -17.22
CA HIS A 99 -37.01 2.40 -15.87
C HIS A 99 -37.17 1.22 -14.92
N ASN A 100 -36.37 1.26 -13.85
CA ASN A 100 -36.55 0.68 -12.52
C ASN A 100 -37.64 -0.39 -12.33
N ASN A 101 -37.26 -1.56 -11.80
CA ASN A 101 -37.67 -2.00 -10.45
C ASN A 101 -37.01 -3.35 -10.09
N LEU A 102 -36.29 -3.37 -8.96
CA LEU A 102 -36.09 -4.56 -8.13
C LEU A 102 -37.50 -4.99 -7.61
N PRO A 103 -37.84 -6.27 -7.32
CA PRO A 103 -36.96 -7.24 -6.67
C PRO A 103 -37.15 -8.73 -7.01
N THR A 104 -36.34 -9.55 -6.33
CA THR A 104 -36.60 -10.93 -5.85
C THR A 104 -35.73 -12.01 -6.51
N SER A 105 -34.87 -12.59 -5.66
CA SER A 105 -34.12 -13.84 -5.85
C SER A 105 -35.08 -14.98 -6.27
N PRO A 106 -34.65 -15.97 -7.08
CA PRO A 106 -33.84 -17.05 -6.52
C PRO A 106 -32.68 -17.54 -7.43
N GLU A 107 -31.56 -17.78 -6.77
CA GLU A 107 -30.64 -18.91 -7.01
C GLU A 107 -30.15 -19.17 -8.45
N VAL A 108 -29.06 -18.51 -8.84
CA VAL A 108 -28.20 -18.98 -9.95
C VAL A 108 -26.92 -19.57 -9.36
N LYS A 109 -26.79 -20.90 -9.46
CA LYS A 109 -25.58 -21.64 -9.06
C LYS A 109 -24.39 -21.19 -9.91
N ILE A 110 -23.55 -20.32 -9.35
CA ILE A 110 -22.26 -19.96 -9.94
C ILE A 110 -21.35 -21.18 -9.87
N GLN A 111 -20.99 -21.74 -11.03
CA GLN A 111 -20.06 -22.86 -11.12
C GLN A 111 -18.69 -22.42 -10.59
N LYS A 112 -18.28 -22.99 -9.45
CA LYS A 112 -16.98 -22.71 -8.83
C LYS A 112 -15.86 -23.31 -9.68
N LYS A 113 -15.03 -22.46 -10.29
CA LYS A 113 -13.82 -22.88 -11.01
C LYS A 113 -12.87 -23.60 -10.03
N LYS A 114 -12.41 -24.81 -10.37
CA LYS A 114 -11.48 -25.58 -9.54
C LYS A 114 -10.15 -24.82 -9.43
N ARG A 115 -9.77 -24.43 -8.22
CA ARG A 115 -8.53 -23.68 -7.92
C ARG A 115 -7.36 -24.65 -7.79
N ARG A 116 -6.14 -24.17 -8.06
CA ARG A 116 -4.93 -24.99 -7.90
C ARG A 116 -4.59 -25.12 -6.40
N PRO A 117 -4.05 -26.26 -5.95
CA PRO A 117 -3.54 -26.39 -4.58
C PRO A 117 -2.55 -25.26 -4.27
N GLY A 118 -2.75 -24.53 -3.16
CA GLY A 118 -1.89 -23.42 -2.72
C GLY A 118 -2.39 -22.00 -3.04
N GLU A 119 -3.39 -21.82 -3.89
CA GLU A 119 -3.94 -20.48 -4.17
C GLU A 119 -4.94 -20.04 -3.07
N ARG A 120 -4.56 -19.05 -2.24
CA ARG A 120 -5.47 -18.40 -1.27
C ARG A 120 -6.42 -17.44 -1.99
N ASN A 121 -7.63 -17.25 -1.47
CA ASN A 121 -8.56 -16.26 -2.04
C ASN A 121 -8.00 -14.86 -1.83
N ALA A 122 -8.26 -13.93 -2.76
CA ALA A 122 -8.00 -12.50 -2.59
C ALA A 122 -9.03 -11.86 -1.66
N ASN A 123 -9.27 -12.49 -0.51
CA ASN A 123 -10.10 -11.96 0.55
C ASN A 123 -9.29 -12.01 1.84
N ARG A 124 -9.54 -11.01 2.69
CA ARG A 124 -8.90 -10.92 3.99
C ARG A 124 -9.45 -12.03 4.88
N ASP A 125 -8.55 -12.77 5.53
CA ASP A 125 -8.97 -13.73 6.53
C ASP A 125 -9.55 -12.98 7.73
N ILE A 126 -10.68 -13.48 8.22
CA ILE A 126 -11.22 -13.03 9.50
C ILE A 126 -10.32 -13.61 10.58
N VAL A 127 -9.67 -12.74 11.36
CA VAL A 127 -8.84 -13.13 12.51
C VAL A 127 -9.45 -12.56 13.78
N GLY A 128 -9.60 -13.39 14.82
CA GLY A 128 -10.06 -12.97 16.15
C GLY A 128 -11.54 -13.23 16.48
N GLY A 129 -12.04 -14.45 16.26
CA GLY A 129 -13.40 -14.87 16.63
C GLY A 129 -13.44 -16.20 17.38
N GLY A 130 -12.59 -16.37 18.40
CA GLY A 130 -12.63 -17.53 19.27
C GLY A 130 -13.51 -17.25 20.49
N GLU A 131 -14.49 -18.12 20.74
CA GLU A 131 -15.43 -18.12 21.86
C GLU A 131 -14.82 -18.39 23.25
N ASN A 132 -13.55 -18.02 23.46
CA ASN A 132 -12.86 -18.04 24.76
C ASN A 132 -12.12 -16.72 25.00
N ALA A 133 -12.84 -15.61 24.83
CA ALA A 133 -12.41 -14.29 25.28
C ALA A 133 -13.14 -13.92 26.59
N LEU A 134 -12.93 -14.71 27.65
CA LEU A 134 -13.16 -14.38 29.06
C LEU A 134 -12.15 -15.16 29.92
#